data_AF-A0A5F1ZYR1-F1
#
_entry.id   AF-A0A5F1ZYR1-F1
#
_cell.length_a   1.000
_cell.length_b   1.000
_cell.length_c   1.000
_cell.angle_alpha   90.00
_cell.angle_beta   90.00
_cell.angle_gamma   90.00
#
_symmetry.space_group_name_H-M   'P 1'
#
loop_
_entity.id
_entity.type
_entity.pdbx_description
1 polymer ?
#
loop_
_entity_poly.entity_id
_entity_poly.type
_entity_poly.pdbx_seq_one_letter_code
_entity_poly.pdbx_strand_id
1 'polypeptide(L)'
;MAEKKKTVLPDVLMREKLLKVALDEKAKAARVIGSEKKDTDPKKDDGPGSKIYKAIDEALVDLRYYFLEGEYRDKVAELFNRNEGQFDRLGITPRRFLDFARESFDRFKQLQKKMPLEPMNKKGWDYLERSLLELIGKLNEKFHK
;
A
#
# COMPACT_ATOMS: atom_id res chain seq x y z
N MET A 1 -31.05 47.48 -18.93
CA MET A 1 -29.89 47.24 -18.06
C MET A 1 -29.29 45.89 -18.46
N ALA A 2 -28.17 45.89 -19.20
CA ALA A 2 -27.62 44.67 -19.80
C ALA A 2 -26.69 43.92 -18.83
N GLU A 3 -26.96 42.62 -18.70
CA GLU A 3 -26.27 41.65 -17.84
C GLU A 3 -24.81 41.47 -18.26
N LYS A 4 -23.86 41.72 -17.35
CA LYS A 4 -22.43 41.43 -17.56
C LYS A 4 -22.16 39.94 -17.29
N LYS A 5 -22.11 39.14 -18.35
CA LYS A 5 -21.62 37.74 -18.30
C LYS A 5 -20.15 37.72 -17.88
N LYS A 6 -19.85 37.14 -16.70
CA LYS A 6 -18.48 36.84 -16.27
C LYS A 6 -17.93 35.73 -17.17
N THR A 7 -16.94 36.06 -18.00
CA THR A 7 -16.24 35.10 -18.86
C THR A 7 -15.28 34.25 -18.03
N VAL A 8 -15.33 32.93 -18.22
CA VAL A 8 -14.58 31.86 -17.51
C VAL A 8 -13.09 31.79 -17.93
N LEU A 9 -12.70 32.52 -18.96
CA LEU A 9 -11.37 32.47 -19.57
C LEU A 9 -10.21 32.94 -18.66
N PRO A 10 -10.34 34.01 -17.83
CA PRO A 10 -9.25 34.44 -16.95
C PRO A 10 -8.95 33.43 -15.83
N ASP A 11 -9.98 32.74 -15.33
CA ASP A 11 -9.85 31.79 -14.21
C ASP A 11 -9.17 30.49 -14.64
N VAL A 12 -9.39 30.04 -15.88
CA VAL A 12 -8.69 28.88 -16.45
C VAL A 12 -7.21 29.19 -16.68
N LEU A 13 -6.89 30.40 -17.15
CA LEU A 13 -5.50 30.82 -17.39
C LEU A 13 -4.69 30.94 -16.09
N MET A 14 -5.32 31.31 -14.97
CA MET A 14 -4.66 31.32 -13.66
C MET A 14 -4.38 29.91 -13.13
N ARG A 15 -5.27 28.94 -13.37
CA ARG A 15 -5.06 27.54 -12.98
C ARG A 15 -3.88 26.89 -13.70
N GLU A 16 -3.72 27.14 -15.01
CA GLU A 16 -2.58 26.61 -15.76
C GLU A 16 -1.24 27.22 -15.32
N LYS A 17 -1.21 28.52 -15.00
CA LYS A 17 0.01 29.18 -14.50
C LYS A 17 0.45 28.61 -13.15
N LEU A 18 -0.50 28.33 -12.24
CA LEU A 18 -0.19 27.70 -10.96
C LEU A 18 0.32 26.26 -11.11
N LEU A 19 -0.22 25.49 -12.06
CA LEU A 19 0.26 24.13 -12.35
C LEU A 19 1.70 24.13 -12.91
N LYS A 20 2.06 25.10 -13.75
CA LYS A 20 3.43 25.23 -14.26
C LYS A 20 4.44 25.59 -13.17
N VAL A 21 4.09 26.49 -12.25
CA VAL A 21 4.96 26.83 -11.11
C VAL A 21 5.13 25.64 -10.16
N ALA A 22 4.07 24.87 -9.89
CA ALA A 22 4.15 23.67 -9.05
C ALA A 22 5.01 22.54 -9.67
N LEU A 23 5.05 22.43 -11.00
CA LEU A 23 5.92 21.49 -11.71
C LEU A 23 7.38 21.94 -11.68
N ASP A 24 7.65 23.24 -11.83
CA ASP A 24 9.01 23.79 -11.73
C ASP A 24 9.59 23.70 -10.31
N GLU A 25 8.75 23.83 -9.26
CA GLU A 25 9.18 23.61 -7.87
C GLU A 25 9.47 22.13 -7.57
N LYS A 26 8.69 21.19 -8.12
CA LYS A 26 8.98 19.75 -8.02
C LYS A 26 10.30 19.38 -8.73
N ALA A 27 10.59 19.99 -9.88
CA ALA A 27 11.83 19.76 -10.61
C ALA A 27 13.06 20.32 -9.87
N LYS A 28 12.91 21.42 -9.12
CA LYS A 28 13.99 21.99 -8.29
C LYS A 28 14.19 21.22 -6.97
N ALA A 29 13.12 20.69 -6.36
CA ALA A 29 13.22 19.84 -5.17
C ALA A 29 13.92 18.50 -5.47
N ALA A 30 13.77 17.95 -6.69
CA ALA A 30 14.46 16.75 -7.12
C ALA A 30 15.98 16.92 -7.33
N ARG A 31 16.50 18.16 -7.40
CA ARG A 31 17.94 18.44 -7.59
C ARG A 31 18.73 18.62 -6.30
N VAL A 32 18.07 18.80 -5.15
CA VAL A 32 18.74 19.08 -3.85
C VAL A 32 18.93 17.80 -3.02
N ILE A 33 18.22 16.71 -3.33
CA ILE A 33 18.37 15.41 -2.65
C ILE A 33 19.17 14.47 -3.55
N GLY A 34 20.41 14.86 -3.83
CA GLY A 34 21.37 14.10 -4.63
C GLY A 34 22.68 13.94 -3.87
N SER A 35 22.68 13.10 -2.83
CA SER A 35 23.82 12.52 -2.09
C SER A 35 23.16 11.68 -1.00
N GLU A 36 23.04 10.36 -1.09
CA GLU A 36 24.14 9.39 -1.07
C GLU A 36 23.80 8.19 -1.97
N LYS A 37 24.72 7.85 -2.86
CA LYS A 37 24.86 6.48 -3.37
C LYS A 37 25.22 5.62 -2.16
N LYS A 38 24.28 4.82 -1.67
CA LYS A 38 24.61 3.59 -0.95
C LYS A 38 24.61 2.45 -1.95
N ASP A 39 25.80 1.88 -2.09
CA ASP A 39 26.09 0.67 -2.82
C ASP A 39 24.95 -0.34 -2.76
N THR A 40 24.53 -0.76 -3.96
CA THR A 40 23.89 -2.03 -4.19
C THR A 40 24.87 -3.13 -3.81
N ASP A 41 24.76 -3.64 -2.59
CA ASP A 41 25.34 -4.91 -2.19
C ASP A 41 24.40 -6.03 -2.68
N PRO A 42 24.77 -6.86 -3.69
CA PRO A 42 23.95 -7.95 -4.15
C PRO A 42 24.25 -9.18 -3.27
N LYS A 43 23.85 -9.15 -2.00
CA LYS A 43 23.92 -10.31 -1.09
C LYS A 43 23.06 -10.09 0.16
N LYS A 44 21.75 -10.27 0.01
CA LYS A 44 20.86 -10.68 1.12
C LYS A 44 20.08 -11.87 0.60
N ASP A 45 20.73 -13.03 0.62
CA ASP A 45 20.59 -13.99 1.72
C ASP A 45 19.11 -14.37 1.83
N ASP A 46 18.80 -15.52 1.22
CA ASP A 46 17.50 -16.18 1.24
C ASP A 46 17.19 -16.72 2.64
N GLY A 47 17.27 -15.85 3.64
CA GLY A 47 16.91 -16.14 5.01
C GLY A 47 15.38 -16.26 5.18
N PRO A 48 14.92 -17.00 6.20
CA PRO A 48 13.50 -17.06 6.58
C PRO A 48 12.90 -15.65 6.71
N GLY A 49 11.71 -15.45 6.16
CA GLY A 49 11.02 -14.16 6.19
C GLY A 49 11.51 -13.07 5.21
N SER A 50 12.52 -13.33 4.38
CA SER A 50 12.93 -12.39 3.30
C SER A 50 11.93 -12.35 2.13
N LYS A 51 11.19 -13.45 1.91
CA LYS A 51 10.27 -13.62 0.78
C LYS A 51 9.09 -12.64 0.80
N ILE A 52 8.55 -12.34 1.99
CA ILE A 52 7.41 -11.44 2.11
C ILE A 52 7.78 -9.99 1.80
N TYR A 53 8.96 -9.54 2.22
CA TYR A 53 9.41 -8.17 1.92
C TYR A 53 9.61 -7.95 0.43
N LYS A 54 10.22 -8.92 -0.27
CA LYS A 54 10.32 -8.87 -1.75
C LYS A 54 8.93 -8.77 -2.39
N ALA A 55 7.97 -9.59 -1.94
CA ALA A 55 6.61 -9.57 -2.45
C ALA A 55 5.87 -8.26 -2.14
N ILE A 56 6.12 -7.63 -0.99
CA ILE A 56 5.55 -6.32 -0.64
C ILE A 56 6.11 -5.24 -1.56
N ASP A 57 7.43 -5.22 -1.78
CA ASP A 57 8.07 -4.22 -2.62
C ASP A 57 7.57 -4.31 -4.07
N GLU A 58 7.39 -5.54 -4.59
CA GLU A 58 6.74 -5.78 -5.89
C GLU A 58 5.25 -5.38 -5.91
N ALA A 59 4.52 -5.62 -4.80
CA ALA A 59 3.11 -5.29 -4.69
C ALA A 59 2.87 -3.78 -4.61
N LEU A 60 3.77 -3.01 -3.99
CA LEU A 60 3.66 -1.55 -3.86
C LEU A 60 3.74 -0.81 -5.21
N VAL A 61 4.25 -1.45 -6.27
CA VAL A 61 4.16 -0.92 -7.65
C VAL A 61 2.70 -0.83 -8.12
N ASP A 62 1.83 -1.70 -7.60
CA ASP A 62 0.40 -1.70 -7.86
C ASP A 62 -0.31 -0.82 -6.82
N LEU A 63 -0.96 0.25 -7.30
CA LEU A 63 -1.67 1.23 -6.49
C LEU A 63 -2.66 0.59 -5.51
N ARG A 64 -3.18 -0.60 -5.79
CA ARG A 64 -4.13 -1.30 -4.89
C ARG A 64 -3.53 -1.69 -3.55
N TYR A 65 -2.20 -1.74 -3.41
CA TYR A 65 -1.51 -2.06 -2.17
C TYR A 65 -0.98 -0.84 -1.42
N TYR A 66 -1.44 0.37 -1.76
CA TYR A 66 -1.09 1.63 -1.08
C TYR A 66 -1.28 1.59 0.45
N PHE A 67 -2.18 0.75 0.94
CA PHE A 67 -2.46 0.59 2.37
C PHE A 67 -1.30 -0.07 3.15
N LEU A 68 -0.32 -0.63 2.45
CA LEU A 68 0.91 -1.19 3.03
C LEU A 68 1.97 -0.12 3.28
N GLU A 69 1.79 1.13 2.86
CA GLU A 69 2.77 2.19 3.11
C GLU A 69 3.00 2.45 4.61
N GLY A 70 4.21 2.92 4.95
CA GLY A 70 4.59 3.25 6.33
C GLY A 70 4.70 2.02 7.23
N GLU A 71 4.16 2.11 8.44
CA GLU A 71 4.28 1.08 9.49
C GLU A 71 3.55 -0.23 9.16
N TYR A 72 2.56 -0.19 8.26
CA TYR A 72 1.72 -1.36 7.96
C TYR A 72 2.43 -2.40 7.10
N ARG A 73 3.45 -2.00 6.34
CA ARG A 73 4.39 -2.91 5.66
C ARG A 73 4.96 -3.91 6.64
N ASP A 74 5.54 -3.42 7.72
CA ASP A 74 6.24 -4.25 8.70
C ASP A 74 5.25 -5.11 9.50
N LYS A 75 4.09 -4.57 9.88
CA LYS A 75 3.07 -5.35 10.58
C LYS A 75 2.51 -6.50 9.75
N VAL A 76 2.25 -6.28 8.45
CA VAL A 76 1.79 -7.35 7.54
C VAL A 76 2.89 -8.39 7.33
N ALA A 77 4.14 -7.96 7.14
CA ALA A 77 5.28 -8.85 7.01
C ALA A 77 5.47 -9.72 8.26
N GLU A 78 5.35 -9.12 9.44
CA GLU A 78 5.45 -9.82 10.72
C GLU A 78 4.36 -10.89 10.86
N LEU A 79 3.12 -10.56 10.51
CA LEU A 79 2.02 -11.52 10.54
C LEU A 79 2.26 -12.70 9.59
N PHE A 80 2.81 -12.46 8.41
CA PHE A 80 3.23 -13.53 7.50
C PHE A 80 4.31 -14.40 8.12
N ASN A 81 5.40 -13.78 8.59
CA ASN A 81 6.58 -14.50 9.10
C ASN A 81 6.25 -15.37 10.32
N ARG A 82 5.37 -14.89 11.22
CA ARG A 82 4.88 -15.69 12.36
C ARG A 82 4.16 -16.98 11.94
N ASN A 83 3.60 -17.02 10.73
CA ASN A 83 2.80 -18.13 10.21
C ASN A 83 3.39 -18.75 8.93
N GLU A 84 4.63 -18.40 8.55
CA GLU A 84 5.23 -18.76 7.25
C GLU A 84 5.21 -20.28 7.03
N GLY A 85 5.61 -21.06 8.04
CA GLY A 85 5.60 -22.52 7.95
C GLY A 85 4.20 -23.14 7.76
N GLN A 86 3.13 -22.49 8.24
CA GLN A 86 1.75 -22.93 7.98
C GLN A 86 1.33 -22.57 6.55
N PHE A 87 1.66 -21.36 6.11
CA PHE A 87 1.37 -20.91 4.75
C PHE A 87 2.09 -21.75 3.69
N ASP A 88 3.35 -22.10 3.93
CA ASP A 88 4.12 -22.98 3.04
C ASP A 88 3.44 -24.36 2.88
N ARG A 89 2.96 -24.96 3.98
CA ARG A 89 2.23 -26.25 3.94
C ARG A 89 0.91 -26.16 3.18
N LEU A 90 0.25 -25.01 3.24
CA LEU A 90 -1.01 -24.74 2.57
C LEU A 90 -0.84 -24.22 1.13
N GLY A 91 0.40 -24.06 0.65
CA GLY A 91 0.69 -23.48 -0.65
C GLY A 91 0.30 -22.00 -0.78
N ILE A 92 0.19 -21.29 0.34
CA ILE A 92 -0.12 -19.85 0.37
C ILE A 92 1.18 -19.09 0.17
N THR A 93 1.38 -18.58 -1.04
CA THR A 93 2.54 -17.75 -1.36
C THR A 93 2.45 -16.38 -0.68
N PRO A 94 3.59 -15.67 -0.49
CA PRO A 94 3.58 -14.30 0.01
C PRO A 94 2.65 -13.39 -0.78
N ARG A 95 2.66 -13.50 -2.12
CA ARG A 95 1.75 -12.72 -2.98
C ARG A 95 0.29 -13.02 -2.68
N ARG A 96 -0.06 -14.31 -2.52
CA ARG A 96 -1.44 -14.72 -2.21
C ARG A 96 -1.89 -14.21 -0.85
N PHE A 97 -0.99 -14.20 0.13
CA PHE A 97 -1.25 -13.60 1.44
C PHE A 97 -1.55 -12.10 1.34
N LEU A 98 -0.77 -11.35 0.53
CA LEU A 98 -1.03 -9.93 0.29
C LEU A 98 -2.38 -9.69 -0.41
N ASP A 99 -2.82 -10.59 -1.28
CA ASP A 99 -4.17 -10.51 -1.87
C ASP A 99 -5.26 -10.61 -0.79
N PHE A 100 -5.12 -11.53 0.17
CA PHE A 100 -6.05 -11.63 1.29
C PHE A 100 -6.04 -10.37 2.17
N ALA A 101 -4.86 -9.78 2.40
CA ALA A 101 -4.73 -8.53 3.14
C ALA A 101 -5.46 -7.39 2.41
N ARG A 102 -5.26 -7.27 1.09
CA ARG A 102 -5.93 -6.29 0.24
C ARG A 102 -7.46 -6.46 0.26
N GLU A 103 -7.94 -7.67 0.02
CA GLU A 103 -9.38 -7.98 0.02
C GLU A 103 -10.03 -7.71 1.38
N SER A 104 -9.32 -7.99 2.48
CA SER A 104 -9.78 -7.69 3.84
C SER A 104 -9.90 -6.17 4.05
N PHE A 105 -8.91 -5.39 3.62
CA PHE A 105 -8.98 -3.94 3.73
C PHE A 105 -10.05 -3.31 2.82
N ASP A 106 -10.20 -3.83 1.59
CA ASP A 106 -11.26 -3.39 0.68
C ASP A 106 -12.65 -3.66 1.29
N ARG A 107 -12.84 -4.81 1.95
CA ARG A 107 -14.08 -5.12 2.67
C ARG A 107 -14.32 -4.15 3.84
N PHE A 108 -13.29 -3.83 4.63
CA PHE A 108 -13.39 -2.81 5.67
C PHE A 108 -13.88 -1.47 5.10
N LYS A 109 -13.27 -1.00 4.00
CA LYS A 109 -13.65 0.25 3.35
C LYS A 109 -15.10 0.22 2.87
N GLN A 110 -15.54 -0.88 2.27
CA GLN A 110 -16.93 -1.06 1.85
C GLN A 110 -17.90 -0.97 3.03
N LEU A 111 -17.61 -1.68 4.13
CA LEU A 111 -18.45 -1.66 5.34
C LEU A 111 -18.53 -0.28 5.98
N GLN A 112 -17.41 0.45 5.98
CA GLN A 112 -17.31 1.78 6.56
C GLN A 112 -17.66 2.91 5.58
N LYS A 113 -18.08 2.57 4.34
CA LYS A 113 -18.37 3.52 3.25
C LYS A 113 -17.23 4.53 3.02
N LYS A 114 -15.99 4.04 3.10
CA LYS A 114 -14.77 4.82 2.90
C LYS A 114 -14.45 5.02 1.43
N MET A 115 -13.62 6.02 1.14
CA MET A 115 -13.14 6.28 -0.22
C MET A 115 -12.21 5.16 -0.70
N PRO A 116 -12.16 4.86 -2.01
CA PRO A 116 -11.37 3.74 -2.54
C PRO A 116 -9.87 3.77 -2.20
N LEU A 117 -9.29 4.96 -2.05
CA LEU A 117 -7.87 5.19 -1.75
C LEU A 117 -7.62 5.76 -0.35
N GLU A 118 -8.52 5.50 0.60
CA GLU A 118 -8.32 5.94 1.98
C GLU A 118 -7.17 5.15 2.64
N PRO A 119 -6.13 5.82 3.19
CA PRO A 119 -4.97 5.15 3.75
C PRO A 119 -5.34 4.25 4.93
N MET A 120 -4.47 3.28 5.20
CA MET A 120 -4.63 2.42 6.37
C MET A 120 -4.61 3.24 7.66
N ASN A 121 -5.58 2.98 8.53
CA ASN A 121 -5.69 3.59 9.85
C ASN A 121 -5.82 2.49 10.91
N LYS A 122 -5.74 2.84 12.19
CA LYS A 122 -5.82 1.88 13.29
C LYS A 122 -7.05 0.95 13.21
N LYS A 123 -8.24 1.48 12.92
CA LYS A 123 -9.47 0.67 12.82
C LYS A 123 -9.43 -0.29 11.63
N GLY A 124 -8.87 0.16 10.51
CA GLY A 124 -8.66 -0.67 9.32
C GLY A 124 -7.65 -1.78 9.60
N TRP A 125 -6.59 -1.47 10.35
CA TRP A 125 -5.60 -2.44 10.79
C TRP A 125 -6.23 -3.49 11.70
N ASP A 126 -6.93 -3.07 12.76
CA ASP A 126 -7.57 -3.99 13.70
C ASP A 126 -8.55 -4.95 12.98
N TYR A 127 -9.28 -4.43 11.98
CA TYR A 127 -10.17 -5.25 11.14
C TYR A 127 -9.40 -6.25 10.26
N LEU A 128 -8.35 -5.77 9.58
CA LEU A 128 -7.53 -6.60 8.68
C LEU A 128 -6.83 -7.69 9.46
N GLU A 129 -6.17 -7.35 10.57
CA GLU A 129 -5.45 -8.29 11.42
C GLU A 129 -6.38 -9.38 11.93
N ARG A 130 -7.55 -9.00 12.45
CA ARG A 130 -8.58 -9.96 12.87
C ARG A 130 -9.02 -10.85 11.71
N SER A 131 -9.27 -10.29 10.54
CA SER A 131 -9.72 -11.06 9.36
C SER A 131 -8.67 -12.07 8.90
N LEU A 132 -7.39 -11.70 8.93
CA LEU A 132 -6.29 -12.59 8.56
C LEU A 132 -6.07 -13.67 9.62
N LEU A 133 -6.17 -13.35 10.91
CA LEU A 133 -6.09 -14.33 11.99
C LEU A 133 -7.26 -15.34 11.94
N GLU A 134 -8.48 -14.87 11.65
CA GLU A 134 -9.63 -15.75 11.45
C GLU A 134 -9.44 -16.68 10.23
N LEU A 135 -8.86 -16.16 9.14
CA LEU A 135 -8.50 -16.98 7.97
C LEU A 135 -7.49 -18.06 8.35
N ILE A 136 -6.41 -17.70 9.05
CA ILE A 136 -5.39 -18.63 9.53
C ILE A 136 -6.03 -19.70 10.43
N GLY A 137 -6.88 -19.30 11.38
CA GLY A 137 -7.59 -20.22 12.26
C GLY A 137 -8.43 -21.23 11.50
N LYS A 138 -9.25 -20.78 10.55
CA LYS A 138 -10.09 -21.67 9.72
C LYS A 138 -9.28 -22.60 8.83
N LEU A 139 -8.15 -22.13 8.31
CA LEU A 139 -7.24 -22.97 7.52
C LEU A 139 -6.64 -24.06 8.41
N ASN A 140 -6.22 -23.71 9.63
CA ASN A 140 -5.70 -24.67 10.59
C ASN A 140 -6.76 -25.72 10.97
N GLU A 141 -7.98 -25.31 11.32
CA GLU A 141 -9.07 -26.26 11.61
C GLU A 141 -9.37 -27.23 10.46
N LYS A 142 -9.28 -26.75 9.21
CA LYS A 142 -9.63 -27.55 8.03
C LYS A 142 -8.53 -28.54 7.63
N PHE A 143 -7.27 -28.17 7.83
CA PHE A 143 -6.12 -28.91 7.29
C PHE A 143 -5.19 -29.53 8.34
N HIS A 144 -5.29 -29.13 9.61
CA HIS A 144 -4.72 -29.88 10.74
C HIS A 144 -5.78 -30.85 11.28
N LYS A 145 -5.92 -32.00 10.62
CA LYS A 145 -6.45 -33.21 11.25
C LYS A 145 -5.31 -34.01 11.84
#